data_AF-A0A7X6Z3I8-F1
#
_entry.id   AF-A0A7X6Z3I8-F1
#
_cell.length_a   1.000
_cell.length_b   1.000
_cell.length_c   1.000
_cell.angle_alpha   90.00
_cell.angle_beta   90.00
_cell.angle_gamma   90.00
#
_symmetry.space_group_name_H-M   'P 1'
#
loop_
_entity.id
_entity.type
_entity.pdbx_description
1 polymer ?
#
loop_
_entity_poly.entity_id
_entity_poly.type
_entity_poly.pdbx_seq_one_letter_code
_entity_poly.pdbx_strand_id
1 'polypeptide(L)'
;MEHIQLLHLGNPFTGSTTGVIPYKGRSAEEVIFVNAEGNRFIAEDERRDVICNAILKQEGAFYWMIHDSKNIEPNGDLAENYIKGGYLYRADTLDELAELIEIPAENLKKSVEIYNEAVISGVDEQMG
;
A
#
# COMPACT_ATOMS: atom_id res chain seq x y z
N MET A 1 14.20 25.35 14.80
CA MET A 1 14.11 24.18 13.91
C MET A 1 12.83 23.44 14.30
N GLU A 2 11.67 24.06 14.02
CA GLU A 2 10.39 23.69 14.67
C GLU A 2 9.46 22.84 13.78
N HIS A 3 9.80 22.68 12.50
CA HIS A 3 9.02 21.91 11.55
C HIS A 3 9.90 20.83 10.94
N ILE A 4 9.53 19.57 11.19
CA ILE A 4 10.17 18.37 10.64
C ILE A 4 9.10 17.63 9.83
N GLN A 5 9.41 17.33 8.58
CA GLN A 5 8.54 16.55 7.71
C GLN A 5 8.93 15.07 7.78
N LEU A 6 7.95 14.21 7.99
CA LEU A 6 8.12 12.75 7.95
C LEU A 6 7.80 12.20 6.56
N LEU A 7 8.45 11.10 6.20
CA LEU A 7 8.17 10.34 5.00
C LEU A 7 7.60 8.97 5.41
N HIS A 8 6.40 8.65 4.94
CA HIS A 8 5.73 7.38 5.26
C HIS A 8 6.28 6.17 4.49
N LEU A 9 7.03 6.38 3.40
CA LEU A 9 7.57 5.34 2.52
C LEU A 9 8.95 4.82 2.94
N GLY A 10 9.30 4.93 4.22
CA GLY A 10 10.58 4.44 4.72
C GLY A 10 10.63 2.90 4.69
N ASN A 11 11.64 2.32 4.04
CA ASN A 11 11.85 0.88 4.06
C ASN A 11 12.64 0.47 5.31
N PRO A 12 12.06 -0.31 6.23
CA PRO A 12 12.74 -0.69 7.48
C PRO A 12 13.91 -1.66 7.28
N PHE A 13 13.99 -2.37 6.14
CA PHE A 13 15.10 -3.27 5.82
C PHE A 13 16.35 -2.56 5.35
N THR A 14 16.16 -1.72 4.33
CA THR A 14 17.27 -1.08 3.61
C THR A 14 17.60 0.28 4.20
N GLY A 15 16.75 0.79 5.09
CA GLY A 15 16.80 2.18 5.56
C GLY A 15 16.53 3.19 4.44
N SER A 16 16.11 2.72 3.26
CA SER A 16 15.93 3.58 2.11
C SER A 16 14.65 4.39 2.23
N THR A 17 14.77 5.69 1.94
CA THR A 17 13.64 6.61 1.77
C THR A 17 13.13 6.64 0.33
N THR A 18 13.71 5.84 -0.57
CA THR A 18 13.31 5.83 -1.99
C THR A 18 12.03 5.05 -2.26
N GLY A 19 11.28 4.69 -1.21
CA GLY A 19 9.86 4.35 -1.23
C GLY A 19 9.39 3.61 -2.48
N VAL A 20 9.15 2.30 -2.32
CA VAL A 20 8.55 1.42 -3.32
C VAL A 20 9.52 0.94 -4.42
N ILE A 21 9.29 -0.30 -4.80
CA ILE A 21 9.95 -1.11 -5.82
C ILE A 21 8.88 -1.44 -6.85
N PRO A 22 9.08 -1.28 -8.17
CA PRO A 22 10.11 -0.55 -8.92
C PRO A 22 9.69 0.92 -9.12
N TYR A 23 10.37 1.67 -9.98
CA TYR A 23 10.09 3.08 -10.31
C TYR A 23 8.66 3.37 -10.84
N LYS A 24 7.88 2.32 -11.15
CA LYS A 24 6.50 2.34 -11.64
C LYS A 24 5.54 1.89 -10.52
N GLY A 25 4.32 2.43 -10.43
CA GLY A 25 3.40 2.19 -9.31
C GLY A 25 3.51 3.21 -8.18
N ARG A 26 4.12 4.38 -8.43
CA ARG A 26 4.28 5.46 -7.44
C ARG A 26 3.13 6.46 -7.43
N SER A 27 2.33 6.48 -8.50
CA SER A 27 1.19 7.36 -8.57
C SER A 27 0.15 6.89 -7.57
N ALA A 28 -0.44 7.83 -6.83
CA ALA A 28 -1.53 7.52 -5.90
C ALA A 28 -2.69 6.79 -6.58
N GLU A 29 -2.84 6.95 -7.90
CA GLU A 29 -3.82 6.29 -8.77
C GLU A 29 -3.55 4.80 -9.01
N GLU A 30 -2.35 4.31 -8.67
CA GLU A 30 -1.86 2.97 -9.04
C GLU A 30 -1.68 2.04 -7.83
N VAL A 31 -1.95 2.53 -6.62
CA VAL A 31 -1.71 1.84 -5.35
C VAL A 31 -2.84 2.14 -4.37
N ILE A 32 -3.20 1.15 -3.56
CA ILE A 32 -4.09 1.37 -2.41
C ILE A 32 -3.36 1.10 -1.10
N PHE A 33 -3.72 1.84 -0.06
CA PHE A 33 -3.18 1.67 1.28
C PHE A 33 -4.20 0.96 2.17
N VAL A 34 -3.87 -0.24 2.65
CA VAL A 34 -4.73 -1.02 3.53
C VAL A 34 -4.09 -1.18 4.91
N ASN A 35 -4.90 -1.15 5.96
CA ASN A 35 -4.44 -1.38 7.33
C ASN A 35 -4.31 -2.89 7.63
N ALA A 36 -3.95 -3.23 8.87
CA ALA A 36 -3.87 -4.62 9.34
C ALA A 36 -5.22 -5.37 9.30
N GLU A 37 -6.34 -4.66 9.20
CA GLU A 37 -7.68 -5.24 9.06
C GLU A 37 -8.09 -5.40 7.58
N GLY A 38 -7.23 -5.02 6.63
CA GLY A 38 -7.52 -5.07 5.19
C GLY A 38 -8.46 -3.97 4.68
N ASN A 39 -8.65 -2.90 5.46
CA ASN A 39 -9.49 -1.76 5.07
C ASN A 39 -8.63 -0.58 4.62
N ARG A 40 -9.09 0.14 3.59
CA ARG A 40 -8.56 1.47 3.26
C ARG A 40 -8.90 2.46 4.37
N PHE A 41 -7.96 3.33 4.71
CA PHE A 41 -8.08 4.26 5.84
C PHE A 41 -7.75 5.72 5.52
N ILE A 42 -7.19 6.00 4.34
CA ILE A 42 -6.85 7.35 3.88
C ILE A 42 -6.81 7.37 2.34
N ALA A 43 -7.07 8.54 1.74
CA ALA A 43 -6.75 8.78 0.33
C ALA A 43 -5.24 8.75 0.10
N GLU A 44 -4.81 8.05 -0.93
CA GLU A 44 -3.39 7.79 -1.23
C GLU A 44 -2.64 9.02 -1.78
N ASP A 45 -3.36 10.07 -2.19
CA ASP A 45 -2.83 11.34 -2.69
C ASP A 45 -2.81 12.48 -1.65
N GLU A 46 -3.22 12.19 -0.42
CA GLU A 46 -3.28 13.17 0.66
C GLU A 46 -1.92 13.77 1.03
N ARG A 47 -1.97 14.85 1.81
CA ARG A 47 -0.73 15.48 2.28
C ARG A 47 0.06 14.52 3.18
N ARG A 48 1.39 14.51 3.03
CA ARG A 48 2.28 13.60 3.79
C ARG A 48 2.09 13.64 5.30
N ASP A 49 1.80 14.81 5.87
CA ASP A 49 1.51 14.94 7.30
C ASP A 49 0.19 14.26 7.69
N VAL A 50 -0.84 14.35 6.85
CA VAL A 50 -2.12 13.65 7.04
C VAL A 50 -1.91 12.14 6.96
N ILE A 51 -1.21 11.67 5.92
CA ILE A 51 -0.90 10.25 5.74
C ILE A 51 -0.10 9.70 6.93
N CYS A 52 0.98 10.37 7.35
CA CYS A 52 1.78 9.92 8.49
C CYS A 52 0.95 9.86 9.78
N ASN A 53 0.12 10.88 10.04
CA ASN A 53 -0.76 10.89 11.21
C ASN A 53 -1.84 9.80 11.14
N ALA A 54 -2.35 9.46 9.96
CA ALA A 54 -3.33 8.39 9.77
C ALA A 54 -2.70 7.02 10.02
N ILE A 55 -1.47 6.78 9.52
CA ILE A 55 -0.70 5.55 9.74
C ILE A 55 -0.40 5.36 11.23
N LEU A 56 0.03 6.41 11.94
CA LEU A 56 0.33 6.33 13.37
C LEU A 56 -0.90 5.99 14.24
N LYS A 57 -2.11 6.17 13.71
CA LYS A 57 -3.36 5.78 14.39
C LYS A 57 -3.80 4.35 14.08
N GLN A 58 -3.23 3.70 13.06
CA GLN A 58 -3.52 2.31 12.74
C GLN A 58 -2.88 1.37 13.76
N GLU A 59 -3.46 0.19 13.92
CA GLU A 59 -2.87 -0.86 14.73
C GLU A 59 -1.47 -1.23 14.23
N GLY A 60 -0.49 -1.24 15.12
CA GLY A 60 0.92 -1.50 14.79
C GLY A 60 1.65 -0.34 14.10
N ALA A 61 1.00 0.78 13.82
CA ALA A 61 1.57 1.95 13.15
C ALA A 61 2.22 1.64 11.78
N PHE A 62 1.66 0.67 11.06
CA PHE A 62 2.07 0.30 9.71
C PHE A 62 0.85 0.17 8.80
N TYR A 63 1.12 0.01 7.51
CA TYR A 63 0.11 -0.24 6.49
C TYR A 63 0.74 -1.09 5.38
N TRP A 64 -0.11 -1.74 4.59
CA TRP A 64 0.29 -2.46 3.40
C TRP A 64 -0.01 -1.62 2.15
N MET A 65 0.95 -1.61 1.22
CA MET A 65 0.75 -1.09 -0.12
C MET A 65 0.38 -2.25 -1.03
N ILE A 66 -0.80 -2.19 -1.63
CA ILE A 66 -1.28 -3.23 -2.54
C ILE A 66 -1.14 -2.71 -3.97
N HIS A 67 -0.48 -3.52 -4.81
CA HIS A 67 -0.22 -3.21 -6.21
C HIS A 67 -0.71 -4.35 -7.10
N ASP A 68 -1.22 -4.01 -8.29
CA ASP A 68 -1.43 -4.96 -9.37
C ASP A 68 -0.16 -5.08 -10.23
N SER A 69 0.07 -6.30 -10.72
CA SER A 69 1.06 -6.69 -11.73
C SER A 69 1.12 -5.82 -12.99
N LYS A 70 0.08 -5.04 -13.29
CA LYS A 70 0.10 -4.07 -14.40
C LYS A 70 1.05 -2.91 -14.17
N ASN A 71 1.17 -2.46 -12.92
CA ASN A 71 1.88 -1.23 -12.57
C ASN A 71 3.29 -1.48 -12.04
N ILE A 72 3.59 -2.72 -11.64
CA ILE A 72 4.90 -3.16 -11.16
C ILE A 72 5.47 -4.26 -12.04
N GLU A 73 6.78 -4.50 -11.96
CA GLU A 73 7.42 -5.66 -12.59
C GLU A 73 7.57 -6.78 -11.53
N PRO A 74 6.56 -7.66 -11.34
CA PRO A 74 6.52 -8.59 -10.20
C PRO A 74 7.61 -9.67 -10.26
N ASN A 75 8.22 -9.89 -11.42
CA ASN A 75 9.27 -10.88 -11.66
C ASN A 75 10.65 -10.23 -11.92
N GLY A 76 10.78 -8.92 -11.69
CA GLY A 76 12.07 -8.24 -11.84
C GLY A 76 13.03 -8.62 -10.71
N ASP A 77 14.34 -8.54 -10.97
CA ASP A 77 15.39 -8.85 -9.98
C ASP A 77 15.21 -8.09 -8.67
N LEU A 78 14.71 -6.86 -8.76
CA LEU A 78 14.43 -6.03 -7.60
C LEU A 78 13.32 -6.67 -6.75
N ALA A 79 12.16 -7.00 -7.33
CA ALA A 79 11.05 -7.63 -6.63
C ALA A 79 11.47 -8.94 -5.95
N GLU A 80 12.21 -9.80 -6.66
CA GLU A 80 12.73 -11.07 -6.13
C GLU A 80 13.66 -10.86 -4.92
N ASN A 81 14.49 -9.81 -4.92
CA ASN A 81 15.33 -9.48 -3.76
C ASN A 81 14.50 -9.05 -2.54
N TYR A 82 13.39 -8.35 -2.73
CA TYR A 82 12.51 -7.97 -1.62
C TYR A 82 11.63 -9.10 -1.12
N ILE A 83 11.22 -10.02 -2.00
CA ILE A 83 10.56 -11.26 -1.60
C ILE A 83 11.49 -12.08 -0.70
N LYS A 84 12.77 -12.24 -1.10
CA LYS A 84 13.78 -12.91 -0.26
C LYS A 84 14.02 -12.19 1.07
N GLY A 85 13.88 -10.87 1.09
CA GLY A 85 13.97 -10.07 2.31
C GLY A 85 12.74 -10.16 3.22
N GLY A 86 11.59 -10.65 2.74
CA GLY A 86 10.33 -10.67 3.50
C GLY A 86 9.60 -9.32 3.53
N TYR A 87 9.85 -8.44 2.55
CA TYR A 87 9.24 -7.10 2.47
C TYR A 87 8.26 -6.94 1.30
N LEU A 88 8.25 -7.89 0.38
CA LEU A 88 7.29 -7.94 -0.72
C LEU A 88 6.67 -9.33 -0.73
N TYR A 89 5.36 -9.38 -0.83
CA TYR A 89 4.58 -10.61 -0.94
C TYR A 89 3.93 -10.61 -2.30
N ARG A 90 3.89 -11.79 -2.94
CA ARG A 90 3.29 -11.99 -4.26
C ARG A 90 2.40 -13.21 -4.18
N ALA A 91 1.19 -13.06 -4.69
CA ALA A 91 0.22 -14.14 -4.84
C ALA A 91 -0.59 -13.91 -6.13
N ASP A 92 -1.21 -14.98 -6.64
CA ASP A 92 -2.04 -14.90 -7.85
C ASP A 92 -3.48 -14.48 -7.52
N THR A 93 -3.88 -14.60 -6.26
CA THR A 93 -5.22 -14.24 -5.77
C THR A 93 -5.16 -13.34 -4.54
N LEU A 94 -6.24 -12.56 -4.32
CA LEU A 94 -6.36 -11.72 -3.12
C LEU A 94 -6.51 -12.55 -1.84
N ASP A 95 -7.07 -13.76 -1.93
CA ASP A 95 -7.16 -14.68 -0.78
C ASP A 95 -5.78 -15.11 -0.31
N GLU A 96 -4.95 -15.60 -1.22
CA GLU A 96 -3.57 -16.00 -0.93
C GLU A 96 -2.74 -14.81 -0.47
N LEU A 97 -2.93 -13.63 -1.07
CA LEU A 97 -2.22 -12.42 -0.64
C LEU A 97 -2.59 -12.06 0.81
N ALA A 98 -3.88 -12.10 1.14
CA ALA A 98 -4.36 -11.80 2.49
C ALA A 98 -3.84 -12.79 3.53
N GLU A 99 -3.73 -14.07 3.17
CA GLU A 99 -3.13 -15.10 4.04
C GLU A 99 -1.63 -14.83 4.27
N LEU A 100 -0.88 -14.47 3.23
CA LEU A 100 0.56 -14.17 3.34
C LEU A 100 0.87 -12.97 4.25
N ILE A 101 0.01 -11.95 4.24
CA ILE A 101 0.19 -10.72 5.04
C ILE A 101 -0.66 -10.69 6.31
N GLU A 102 -1.31 -11.82 6.63
CA GLU A 102 -2.11 -12.06 7.84
C GLU A 102 -3.27 -11.06 8.05
N ILE A 103 -3.99 -10.71 6.99
CA ILE A 103 -5.18 -9.83 7.06
C ILE A 103 -6.48 -10.55 6.64
N PRO A 104 -7.67 -10.04 7.01
CA PRO A 104 -8.94 -10.60 6.57
C PRO A 104 -9.13 -10.48 5.05
N ALA A 105 -9.19 -11.62 4.34
CA ALA A 105 -9.36 -11.66 2.88
C ALA A 105 -10.65 -10.97 2.40
N GLU A 106 -11.75 -11.08 3.16
CA GLU A 106 -13.03 -10.44 2.83
C GLU A 106 -12.91 -8.91 2.81
N ASN A 107 -12.22 -8.33 3.80
CA ASN A 107 -12.01 -6.88 3.88
C ASN A 107 -11.09 -6.39 2.75
N LEU A 108 -10.01 -7.13 2.48
CA LEU A 108 -9.10 -6.78 1.37
C LEU A 108 -9.85 -6.78 0.04
N LYS A 109 -10.61 -7.83 -0.26
CA LYS A 109 -11.40 -7.92 -1.50
C LYS A 109 -12.39 -6.78 -1.62
N LYS A 110 -13.11 -6.48 -0.53
CA LYS A 110 -14.07 -5.38 -0.50
C LYS A 110 -13.40 -4.04 -0.74
N SER A 111 -12.24 -3.80 -0.14
CA SER A 111 -11.45 -2.59 -0.37
C SER A 111 -11.01 -2.45 -1.83
N VAL A 112 -10.57 -3.55 -2.46
CA VAL A 112 -10.18 -3.56 -3.88
C VAL A 112 -11.39 -3.37 -4.80
N GLU A 113 -12.53 -3.98 -4.48
CA GLU A 113 -13.78 -3.82 -5.23
C GLU A 113 -14.27 -2.36 -5.21
N ILE A 114 -14.37 -1.76 -4.01
CA ILE A 114 -14.77 -0.35 -3.84
C ILE A 114 -13.81 0.57 -4.60
N TYR A 115 -12.50 0.32 -4.52
CA TYR A 115 -11.52 1.11 -5.27
C TYR A 115 -11.71 0.99 -6.79
N ASN A 116 -11.92 -0.22 -7.31
CA ASN A 116 -12.16 -0.42 -8.74
C ASN A 116 -13.45 0.26 -9.20
N GLU A 117 -14.51 0.26 -8.38
CA GLU A 117 -15.75 0.99 -8.66
C GLU A 117 -15.53 2.52 -8.65
N ALA A 118 -14.74 3.04 -7.72
CA ALA A 118 -14.35 4.45 -7.67
C ALA A 118 -13.57 4.86 -8.93
N VAL A 119 -12.65 4.02 -9.41
CA VAL A 119 -11.91 4.25 -10.65
C VAL A 119 -12.83 4.28 -11.87
N ILE A 120 -13.85 3.40 -11.92
CA ILE A 120 -14.82 3.36 -13.02
C ILE A 120 -15.76 4.58 -12.99
N SER A 121 -16.22 4.97 -11.81
CA SER A 121 -17.14 6.11 -11.63
C SER A 121 -16.44 7.46 -11.70
N GLY A 122 -15.13 7.50 -11.48
CA GLY A 122 -14.32 8.71 -11.41
C GLY A 122 -14.48 9.49 -10.10
N VAL A 123 -15.13 8.91 -9.09
CA VAL A 123 -15.38 9.52 -7.77
C VAL A 123 -15.13 8.48 -6.68
N ASP A 124 -14.25 8.77 -5.73
CA ASP A 124 -14.02 7.91 -4.56
C ASP A 124 -14.92 8.35 -3.40
N GLU A 125 -16.15 7.84 -3.34
CA GLU A 125 -17.09 8.19 -2.26
C GLU A 125 -16.57 7.82 -0.85
N GLN A 126 -15.59 6.93 -0.74
CA GLN A 126 -15.03 6.51 0.55
C GLN A 126 -14.01 7.52 1.08
N MET A 127 -13.23 8.16 0.19
CA MET A 127 -12.08 8.99 0.57
C MET A 127 -12.11 10.43 0.07
N GLY A 128 -13.05 10.80 -0.83
CA GLY A 128 -13.33 12.17 -1.27
C GLY A 128 -12.94 12.46 -2.71
#